data_AF-A0A376L1J4-F1
#
_entry.id   AF-A0A376L1J4-F1
#
_cell.length_a   1.000
_cell.length_b   1.000
_cell.length_c   1.000
_cell.angle_alpha   90.00
_cell.angle_beta   90.00
_cell.angle_gamma   90.00
#
_symmetry.space_group_name_H-M   'P 1'
#
loop_
_entity.id
_entity.type
_entity.pdbx_description
1 polymer ?
#
loop_
_entity_poly.entity_id
_entity_poly.type
_entity_poly.pdbx_seq_one_letter_code
_entity_poly.pdbx_strand_id
1 'polypeptide(L)'
;MELIQKHIRQRDLMGLIDQLVVLLVTECANDSQITALLNYILLTGDEARFKAFISELTRRMPQHRERIMTIAERIYNDGWLLGMEKGKEEGEQRLLRLLLQNGADPEWIQKITGLSTEQMQALEQPLPEIKRDPWIEY
;
A
#
# COMPACT_ATOMS: atom_id res chain seq x y z
N MET A 1 -4.04 -13.44 -19.65
CA MET A 1 -2.69 -13.02 -20.12
C MET A 1 -1.99 -12.22 -19.01
N GLU A 2 -1.64 -12.82 -17.87
CA GLU A 2 -1.07 -12.07 -16.72
C GLU A 2 0.37 -12.48 -16.35
N LEU A 3 0.76 -13.72 -16.64
CA LEU A 3 2.07 -14.25 -16.26
C LEU A 3 3.23 -13.56 -17.00
N ILE A 4 3.05 -13.21 -18.28
CA ILE A 4 4.09 -12.56 -19.07
C ILE A 4 4.33 -11.12 -18.60
N GLN A 5 3.28 -10.37 -18.24
CA GLN A 5 3.44 -9.01 -17.71
C GLN A 5 4.12 -9.00 -16.34
N LYS A 6 3.85 -9.99 -15.48
CA LYS A 6 4.53 -10.13 -14.17
C LYS A 6 6.03 -10.39 -14.34
N HIS A 7 6.42 -11.22 -15.32
CA HIS A 7 7.82 -11.56 -15.57
C HIS A 7 8.60 -10.45 -16.29
N ILE A 8 7.94 -9.67 -17.17
CA ILE A 8 8.55 -8.48 -17.79
C ILE A 8 8.82 -7.39 -16.73
N ARG A 9 7.89 -7.15 -15.79
CA ARG A 9 8.16 -6.25 -14.64
C ARG A 9 9.26 -6.76 -13.69
N GLN A 10 9.36 -8.08 -13.49
CA GLN A 10 10.35 -8.69 -12.58
C GLN A 10 11.81 -8.59 -13.05
N ARG A 11 12.07 -8.63 -14.36
CA ARG A 11 13.43 -8.68 -14.90
C ARG A 11 14.03 -7.30 -15.19
N ASP A 12 13.21 -6.26 -15.25
CA ASP A 12 13.63 -4.92 -15.67
C ASP A 12 14.13 -4.05 -14.49
N LEU A 13 13.51 -4.12 -13.30
CA LEU A 13 13.82 -3.20 -12.19
C LEU A 13 15.25 -3.28 -11.65
N MET A 14 15.78 -4.49 -11.42
CA MET A 14 17.15 -4.66 -10.94
C MET A 14 18.17 -4.30 -12.03
N GLY A 15 17.82 -4.45 -13.31
CA GLY A 15 18.61 -4.00 -14.45
C GLY A 15 18.56 -2.48 -14.66
N LEU A 16 17.48 -1.82 -14.22
CA LEU A 16 17.32 -0.37 -14.25
C LEU A 16 18.05 0.34 -13.13
N ILE A 17 18.52 -0.35 -12.08
CA ILE A 17 19.31 0.28 -11.01
C ILE A 17 20.54 0.99 -11.58
N ASP A 18 21.22 0.39 -12.55
CA ASP A 18 22.40 0.99 -13.17
C ASP A 18 22.05 2.32 -13.88
N GLN A 19 20.94 2.36 -14.62
CA GLN A 19 20.47 3.57 -15.32
C GLN A 19 19.90 4.63 -14.37
N LEU A 20 19.19 4.19 -13.33
CA LEU A 20 18.61 5.07 -12.31
C LEU A 20 19.69 5.70 -11.44
N VAL A 21 20.71 4.94 -11.04
CA VAL A 21 21.85 5.47 -10.29
C VAL A 21 22.59 6.50 -11.13
N VAL A 22 22.78 6.27 -12.44
CA VAL A 22 23.36 7.28 -13.34
C VAL A 22 22.52 8.56 -13.36
N LEU A 23 21.19 8.46 -13.54
CA LEU A 23 20.28 9.62 -13.56
C LEU A 23 20.22 10.37 -12.22
N LEU A 24 20.29 9.64 -11.10
CA LEU A 24 20.25 10.22 -9.76
C LEU A 24 21.59 10.84 -9.34
N VAL A 25 22.72 10.31 -9.83
CA VAL A 25 24.09 10.79 -9.55
C VAL A 25 24.48 11.98 -10.42
N THR A 26 23.88 12.18 -11.60
CA THR A 26 24.10 13.36 -12.45
C THR A 26 23.43 14.67 -11.92
N GLU A 27 23.25 14.78 -10.59
CA GLU A 27 22.85 15.99 -9.84
C GLU A 27 21.42 16.57 -10.06
N CYS A 28 20.36 15.76 -10.15
CA CYS A 28 18.99 16.30 -10.05
C CYS A 28 17.95 15.44 -9.29
N ALA A 29 18.38 14.48 -8.48
CA ALA A 29 17.49 13.70 -7.62
C ALA A 29 16.95 14.51 -6.44
N ASN A 30 15.85 15.25 -6.63
CA ASN A 30 15.09 15.83 -5.52
C ASN A 30 14.25 14.74 -4.81
N ASP A 31 13.73 15.04 -3.62
CA ASP A 31 13.06 14.05 -2.75
C ASP A 31 11.91 13.34 -3.46
N SER A 32 11.22 14.03 -4.37
CA SER A 32 10.10 13.50 -5.12
C SER A 32 10.52 12.36 -6.06
N GLN A 33 11.71 12.42 -6.65
CA GLN A 33 12.20 11.36 -7.54
C GLN A 33 12.61 10.10 -6.76
N ILE A 34 13.29 10.27 -5.62
CA ILE A 34 13.62 9.16 -4.73
C ILE A 34 12.32 8.53 -4.18
N THR A 35 11.37 9.36 -3.75
CA THR A 35 10.05 8.91 -3.26
C THR A 35 9.28 8.14 -4.33
N ALA A 36 9.22 8.64 -5.57
CA ALA A 36 8.53 7.96 -6.67
C ALA A 36 9.15 6.59 -6.98
N LEU A 37 10.48 6.47 -6.92
CA LEU A 37 11.17 5.20 -7.12
C LEU A 37 10.87 4.19 -6.02
N LEU A 38 10.96 4.62 -4.75
CA LEU A 38 10.65 3.74 -3.63
C LEU A 38 9.18 3.27 -3.66
N ASN A 39 8.25 4.17 -3.98
CA ASN A 39 6.83 3.83 -4.14
C ASN A 39 6.58 2.86 -5.30
N TYR A 40 7.21 3.07 -6.44
CA TYR A 40 7.06 2.17 -7.59
C TYR A 40 7.49 0.74 -7.25
N ILE A 41 8.56 0.59 -6.48
CA ILE A 41 9.08 -0.73 -6.06
C ILE A 41 8.20 -1.36 -5.01
N LEU A 42 7.68 -0.58 -4.07
CA LEU A 42 6.72 -1.07 -3.09
C LEU A 42 5.44 -1.59 -3.77
N LEU A 43 4.96 -0.89 -4.79
CA LEU A 43 3.72 -1.24 -5.51
C LEU A 43 3.86 -2.41 -6.49
N THR A 44 5.07 -2.65 -7.00
CA THR A 44 5.31 -3.69 -8.02
C THR A 44 6.13 -4.87 -7.50
N GLY A 45 6.77 -4.72 -6.34
CA GLY A 45 7.66 -5.68 -5.71
C GLY A 45 7.03 -6.43 -4.54
N ASP A 46 7.79 -7.38 -3.98
CA ASP A 46 7.52 -7.94 -2.66
C ASP A 46 8.51 -7.33 -1.65
N GLU A 47 8.32 -7.58 -0.36
CA GLU A 47 9.16 -7.03 0.71
C GLU A 47 10.64 -7.36 0.52
N ALA A 48 10.95 -8.59 0.07
CA ALA A 48 12.32 -9.02 -0.19
C ALA A 48 12.97 -8.19 -1.31
N ARG A 49 12.25 -7.93 -2.41
CA ARG A 49 12.72 -7.06 -3.49
C ARG A 49 12.90 -5.62 -3.04
N PHE A 50 11.99 -5.09 -2.22
CA PHE A 50 12.12 -3.74 -1.67
C PHE A 50 13.38 -3.59 -0.80
N LYS A 51 13.60 -4.53 0.14
CA LYS A 51 14.81 -4.54 1.00
C LYS A 51 16.11 -4.67 0.19
N ALA A 52 16.12 -5.54 -0.83
CA ALA A 52 17.26 -5.70 -1.72
C ALA A 52 17.57 -4.41 -2.49
N PHE A 53 16.53 -3.73 -2.98
CA PHE A 53 16.69 -2.45 -3.68
C PHE A 53 17.23 -1.34 -2.78
N ILE A 54 16.66 -1.17 -1.58
CA ILE A 54 17.15 -0.18 -0.60
C ILE A 54 18.62 -0.44 -0.26
N SER A 55 18.98 -1.71 -0.05
CA SER A 55 20.35 -2.10 0.27
C SER A 55 21.31 -1.76 -0.87
N GLU A 56 20.93 -2.04 -2.12
CA GLU A 56 21.77 -1.75 -3.28
C GLU A 56 21.88 -0.24 -3.56
N LEU A 57 20.78 0.50 -3.40
CA LEU A 57 20.75 1.95 -3.58
C LEU A 57 21.64 2.65 -2.54
N THR A 58 21.56 2.25 -1.28
CA THR A 58 22.40 2.80 -0.20
C THR A 58 23.86 2.38 -0.31
N ARG A 59 24.15 1.18 -0.84
CA ARG A 59 25.53 0.73 -1.14
C ARG A 59 26.19 1.59 -2.21
N ARG A 60 25.45 1.96 -3.26
CA ARG A 60 25.96 2.77 -4.39
C ARG A 60 25.98 4.26 -4.10
N MET A 61 25.12 4.73 -3.20
CA MET A 61 24.97 6.13 -2.85
C MET A 61 25.12 6.32 -1.32
N PRO A 62 26.27 5.97 -0.73
CA PRO A 62 26.47 6.02 0.72
C PRO A 62 26.25 7.43 1.29
N GLN A 63 26.58 8.47 0.52
CA GLN A 63 26.36 9.88 0.89
C GLN A 63 24.88 10.29 0.98
N HIS A 64 23.96 9.52 0.37
CA HIS A 64 22.52 9.77 0.42
C HIS A 64 21.78 8.78 1.31
N ARG A 65 22.50 7.90 2.03
CA ARG A 65 21.92 6.83 2.83
C ARG A 65 20.88 7.34 3.82
N GLU A 66 21.23 8.34 4.62
CA GLU A 66 20.32 8.92 5.62
C GLU A 66 19.03 9.41 4.97
N ARG A 67 19.15 10.21 3.90
CA ARG A 67 18.02 10.74 3.14
C ARG A 67 17.14 9.64 2.55
N ILE A 68 17.72 8.59 1.97
CA ILE A 68 16.99 7.43 1.44
C ILE A 68 16.23 6.71 2.56
N MET A 69 16.87 6.49 3.70
CA MET A 69 16.25 5.82 4.85
C MET A 69 15.08 6.64 5.43
N THR A 70 15.23 7.96 5.54
CA THR A 70 14.15 8.86 5.99
C THR A 70 12.93 8.80 5.08
N ILE A 71 13.13 8.74 3.75
CA ILE A 71 12.02 8.61 2.80
C ILE A 71 11.38 7.22 2.91
N ALA A 72 12.19 6.15 3.02
CA ALA A 72 11.68 4.80 3.19
C ALA A 72 10.84 4.65 4.47
N GLU A 73 11.28 5.25 5.58
CA GLU A 73 10.55 5.27 6.85
C GLU A 73 9.23 6.03 6.73
N ARG A 74 9.23 7.19 6.04
CA ARG A 74 8.00 7.94 5.78
C ARG A 74 6.99 7.10 5.00
N ILE A 75 7.42 6.45 3.91
CA ILE A 75 6.55 5.59 3.09
C ILE A 75 5.96 4.46 3.93
N TYR A 76 6.78 3.83 4.79
CA TYR A 76 6.30 2.78 5.69
C TYR A 76 5.25 3.30 6.66
N ASN A 77 5.49 4.45 7.29
CA ASN A 77 4.56 5.06 8.25
C ASN A 77 3.25 5.50 7.56
N ASP A 78 3.32 6.08 6.37
CA ASP A 78 2.15 6.47 5.58
C ASP A 78 1.32 5.22 5.22
N GLY A 79 1.98 4.14 4.80
CA GLY A 79 1.33 2.86 4.50
C GLY A 79 0.68 2.23 5.74
N TRP A 80 1.36 2.27 6.88
CA TRP A 80 0.82 1.79 8.16
C TRP A 80 -0.42 2.58 8.58
N LEU A 81 -0.36 3.91 8.52
CA LEU A 81 -1.48 4.79 8.88
C LEU A 81 -2.69 4.55 7.97
N LEU A 82 -2.46 4.48 6.66
CA LEU A 82 -3.51 4.18 5.68
C LEU A 82 -4.13 2.80 5.94
N GLY A 83 -3.29 1.81 6.27
CA GLY A 83 -3.75 0.47 6.63
C GLY A 83 -4.62 0.45 7.89
N MET A 84 -4.24 1.21 8.92
CA MET A 84 -5.05 1.36 10.14
C MET A 84 -6.39 2.05 9.87
N GLU A 85 -6.39 3.14 9.11
CA GLU A 85 -7.61 3.87 8.76
C GLU A 85 -8.56 3.00 7.93
N LYS A 86 -8.03 2.32 6.91
CA LYS A 86 -8.80 1.38 6.09
C LYS A 86 -9.33 0.21 6.92
N GLY A 87 -8.52 -0.36 7.81
CA GLY A 87 -8.93 -1.45 8.68
C GLY A 87 -10.03 -1.03 9.66
N LYS A 88 -9.98 0.20 10.17
CA LYS A 88 -11.05 0.77 10.99
C LYS A 88 -12.34 0.92 10.18
N GLU A 89 -12.27 1.52 8.99
CA GLU A 89 -13.44 1.71 8.12
C GLU A 89 -14.08 0.36 7.72
N GLU A 90 -13.26 -0.61 7.29
CA GLU A 90 -13.73 -1.96 6.95
C GLU A 90 -14.36 -2.67 8.17
N GLY A 91 -13.77 -2.48 9.36
CA GLY A 91 -14.29 -3.02 10.61
C GLY A 91 -15.64 -2.41 11.01
N GLU A 92 -15.78 -1.09 10.90
CA GLU A 92 -17.02 -0.37 11.16
C GLU A 92 -18.12 -0.79 10.16
N GLN A 93 -17.82 -0.80 8.86
CA GLN A 93 -18.76 -1.27 7.85
C GLN A 93 -19.19 -2.71 8.13
N ARG A 94 -18.26 -3.60 8.46
CA ARG A 94 -18.57 -4.99 8.81
C ARG A 94 -19.52 -5.10 10.00
N LEU A 95 -19.30 -4.31 11.05
CA LEU A 95 -20.18 -4.28 12.21
C LEU A 95 -21.60 -3.84 11.81
N LEU A 96 -21.72 -2.78 11.02
CA LEU A 96 -23.03 -2.28 10.56
C LEU A 96 -23.76 -3.30 9.67
N ARG A 97 -23.05 -3.99 8.77
CA ARG A 97 -23.64 -5.08 7.98
C ARG A 97 -24.14 -6.23 8.86
N LEU A 98 -23.38 -6.62 9.89
CA LEU A 98 -23.82 -7.63 10.83
C LEU A 98 -25.07 -7.19 11.60
N LEU A 99 -25.14 -5.92 12.02
CA LEU A 99 -26.34 -5.40 12.69
C LEU A 99 -27.57 -5.49 11.78
N LEU A 100 -27.45 -5.05 10.51
CA LEU A 100 -28.54 -5.16 9.53
C LEU A 100 -28.97 -6.62 9.30
N GLN A 101 -28.00 -7.53 9.14
CA GLN A 101 -28.28 -8.97 8.98
C GLN A 101 -28.96 -9.60 10.20
N ASN A 102 -28.73 -9.05 11.40
CA ASN A 102 -29.38 -9.48 12.63
C ASN A 102 -30.70 -8.74 12.92
N GLY A 103 -31.21 -7.97 11.94
CA GLY A 103 -32.52 -7.32 12.02
C GLY A 103 -32.52 -5.98 12.74
N ALA A 104 -31.37 -5.32 12.87
CA ALA A 104 -31.34 -3.94 13.33
C ALA A 104 -32.04 -3.02 12.32
N ASP A 105 -32.80 -2.06 12.84
CA ASP A 105 -33.55 -1.10 12.03
C ASP A 105 -32.60 -0.18 11.24
N PRO A 106 -32.67 -0.16 9.89
CA PRO A 106 -31.86 0.71 9.05
C PRO A 106 -32.02 2.20 9.38
N GLU A 107 -33.23 2.67 9.72
CA GLU A 107 -33.46 4.09 10.04
C GLU A 107 -32.77 4.47 11.36
N TRP A 108 -32.78 3.56 12.34
CA TRP A 108 -32.07 3.72 13.60
C TRP A 108 -30.55 3.75 13.39
N ILE A 109 -30.01 2.85 12.56
CA ILE A 109 -28.58 2.84 12.20
C ILE A 109 -28.22 4.17 11.54
N GLN A 110 -29.00 4.60 10.55
CA GLN A 110 -28.76 5.84 9.81
C GLN A 110 -28.76 7.06 10.73
N LYS A 111 -29.68 7.12 11.70
CA LYS A 111 -29.77 8.20 12.68
C LYS A 111 -28.55 8.28 13.60
N ILE A 112 -27.99 7.15 14.03
CA ILE A 112 -26.88 7.12 14.99
C ILE A 112 -25.52 7.28 14.31
N THR A 113 -25.38 6.70 13.12
CA THR A 113 -24.13 6.73 12.35
C THR A 113 -24.02 7.95 11.45
N GLY A 114 -25.13 8.62 11.15
CA GLY A 114 -25.19 9.76 10.23
C GLY A 114 -24.96 9.38 8.76
N LEU A 115 -25.06 8.10 8.42
CA LEU A 115 -24.83 7.62 7.06
C LEU A 115 -25.87 8.18 6.07
N SER A 116 -25.43 8.46 4.85
CA SER A 116 -26.33 8.78 3.75
C SER A 116 -27.09 7.54 3.28
N THR A 117 -28.17 7.75 2.52
CA THR A 117 -28.94 6.64 1.92
C THR A 117 -28.05 5.80 1.00
N GLU A 118 -27.13 6.42 0.26
CA GLU A 118 -26.18 5.72 -0.60
C GLU A 118 -25.21 4.85 0.21
N GLN A 119 -24.73 5.36 1.35
CA GLN A 119 -23.85 4.60 2.25
C GLN A 119 -24.60 3.44 2.89
N MET A 120 -25.86 3.63 3.27
CA MET A 120 -26.73 2.55 3.76
C MET A 120 -26.94 1.47 2.70
N GLN A 121 -27.17 1.86 1.45
CA GLN A 121 -27.32 0.92 0.33
C GLN A 121 -26.03 0.12 0.06
N ALA A 122 -24.86 0.71 0.27
CA ALA A 122 -23.58 0.00 0.16
C ALA A 122 -23.40 -1.10 1.22
N LEU A 123 -24.08 -0.99 2.38
CA LEU A 123 -24.05 -2.00 3.45
C LEU A 123 -24.95 -3.21 3.16
N GLU A 124 -25.93 -3.09 2.26
CA GLU A 124 -26.79 -4.22 1.87
C GLU A 124 -26.05 -5.27 1.02
N GLN A 125 -24.91 -4.89 0.44
CA GLN A 125 -24.07 -5.85 -0.28
C GLN A 125 -23.50 -6.90 0.68
N PRO A 126 -23.37 -8.17 0.24
CA PRO A 126 -22.76 -9.21 1.07
C PRO A 126 -21.35 -8.83 1.49
N LEU A 127 -20.94 -9.30 2.68
CA LEU A 127 -19.60 -9.07 3.21
C LEU A 127 -18.56 -9.51 2.17
N PRO A 128 -17.54 -8.68 1.86
CA PRO A 128 -16.48 -9.12 0.97
C PRO A 128 -15.83 -10.38 1.54
N GLU A 129 -15.53 -11.36 0.67
CA GLU A 129 -14.78 -12.53 1.07
C GLU A 129 -13.46 -12.09 1.70
N ILE A 130 -13.24 -12.49 2.95
CA ILE A 130 -11.95 -12.30 3.61
C ILE A 130 -10.97 -13.23 2.91
N LYS A 131 -10.29 -12.71 1.88
CA LYS A 131 -9.03 -13.31 1.44
C LYS A 131 -8.05 -13.12 2.58
N ARG A 132 -7.97 -14.11 3.47
CA ARG A 132 -6.81 -14.23 4.34
C ARG A 132 -5.61 -14.39 3.42
N ASP A 133 -4.79 -13.36 3.31
CA ASP A 133 -3.52 -13.50 2.63
C ASP A 133 -2.71 -14.57 3.40
N PRO A 134 -2.27 -15.65 2.74
CA PRO A 134 -1.62 -16.80 3.39
C PRO A 134 -0.34 -16.49 4.17
N TRP A 135 0.11 -15.24 4.18
CA TRP A 135 1.43 -14.83 4.65
C TRP A 135 1.44 -14.23 6.06
N ILE A 136 0.28 -14.10 6.73
CA ILE A 136 0.21 -13.74 8.15
C ILE A 136 0.02 -15.03 8.95
N GLU A 137 1.11 -15.76 9.17
CA GLU A 137 1.20 -16.75 10.25
C GLU A 137 1.63 -16.01 11.53
N TYR A 138 0.85 -16.21 12.61
CA TYR A 138 1.10 -15.65 13.94
C TYR A 138 2.23 -16.40 14.66
#